data_AF-A0A497T9G3-F1
#
_entry.id   AF-A0A497T9G3-F1
#
_cell.length_a   1.000
_cell.length_b   1.000
_cell.length_c   1.000
_cell.angle_alpha   90.00
_cell.angle_beta   90.00
_cell.angle_gamma   90.00
#
_symmetry.space_group_name_H-M   'P 1'
#
loop_
_entity.id
_entity.type
_entity.pdbx_description
1 polymer ?
#
loop_
_entity_poly.entity_id
_entity_poly.type
_entity_poly.pdbx_seq_one_letter_code
_entity_poly.pdbx_strand_id
1 'polypeptide(L)'
;ANQEYTVDLPRDYPYRLLALQALLDDNGISDCIDRLELSINNDAWVPYKLYADELKYFQREWFGIVRQQKTVLRADDASFHTDIFEPEEVTIRTTEDDHIATVEGIDSNKVSIGLYDLTTPGTPAFQTSAKSCVCNAEGYMVSGLVGLPFGDLNDPDDWLQAQKQDSIKLKFKALAAFAGDVILQQLRS
;
A
#
# COMPACT_ATOMS: atom_id res chain seq x y z
N ALA A 1 -16.82 10.98 -7.31
CA ALA A 1 -16.96 11.29 -8.74
C ALA A 1 -15.68 10.86 -9.43
N ASN A 2 -15.76 10.21 -10.60
CA ASN A 2 -14.57 9.76 -11.33
C ASN A 2 -13.98 10.93 -12.11
N GLN A 3 -12.81 11.41 -11.71
CA GLN A 3 -12.16 12.56 -12.34
C GLN A 3 -10.80 12.14 -12.90
N GLU A 4 -10.48 12.63 -14.09
CA GLU A 4 -9.17 12.44 -14.70
C GLU A 4 -8.22 13.55 -14.25
N TYR A 5 -7.04 13.15 -13.80
CA TYR A 5 -5.97 14.02 -13.39
C TYR A 5 -4.77 13.84 -14.30
N THR A 6 -4.01 14.91 -14.49
CA THR A 6 -2.75 14.91 -15.21
C THR A 6 -1.76 15.76 -14.43
N VAL A 7 -0.59 15.20 -14.16
CA VAL A 7 0.51 15.84 -13.45
C VAL A 7 1.71 15.90 -14.38
N ASP A 8 2.18 17.10 -14.68
CA ASP A 8 3.43 17.33 -15.40
C ASP A 8 4.61 17.05 -14.45
N LEU A 9 5.51 16.14 -14.85
CA LEU A 9 6.66 15.76 -14.05
C LEU A 9 7.91 16.61 -14.40
N PRO A 10 8.75 16.97 -13.41
CA PRO A 10 9.92 17.83 -13.61
C PRO A 10 11.04 17.09 -14.33
N ARG A 11 11.63 17.65 -15.40
CA ARG A 11 12.57 16.93 -16.28
C ARG A 11 14.05 17.22 -16.01
N ASP A 12 14.38 17.72 -14.82
CA ASP A 12 15.71 18.26 -14.53
C ASP A 12 16.82 17.18 -14.49
N TYR A 13 16.48 15.98 -14.04
CA TYR A 13 17.41 14.87 -13.79
C TYR A 13 16.77 13.52 -14.14
N PRO A 14 17.58 12.46 -14.39
CA PRO A 14 17.08 11.12 -14.63
C PRO A 14 16.16 10.61 -13.52
N TYR A 15 15.14 9.84 -13.90
CA TYR A 15 14.17 9.27 -12.95
C TYR A 15 14.57 7.85 -12.62
N ARG A 16 14.74 7.57 -11.33
CA ARG A 16 14.94 6.21 -10.80
C ARG A 16 13.60 5.53 -10.52
N LEU A 17 12.72 6.24 -9.82
CA LEU A 17 11.45 5.72 -9.31
C LEU A 17 10.43 6.85 -9.29
N LEU A 18 9.24 6.58 -9.81
CA LEU A 18 8.05 7.40 -9.61
C LEU A 18 7.11 6.62 -8.69
N ALA A 19 6.52 7.24 -7.68
CA ALA A 19 5.55 6.60 -6.83
C ALA A 19 4.27 7.42 -6.73
N LEU A 20 3.14 6.72 -6.66
CA LEU A 20 1.86 7.29 -6.26
C LEU A 20 1.53 6.77 -4.86
N GLN A 21 1.21 7.66 -3.94
CA GLN A 21 0.79 7.31 -2.59
C GLN A 21 -0.71 7.54 -2.40
N ALA A 22 -1.43 6.56 -1.88
CA ALA A 22 -2.75 6.77 -1.29
C ALA A 22 -2.59 7.26 0.16
N LEU A 23 -3.20 8.40 0.50
CA LEU A 23 -3.11 9.02 1.83
C LEU A 23 -4.36 8.78 2.69
N LEU A 24 -5.43 8.26 2.12
CA LEU A 24 -6.64 7.93 2.87
C LEU A 24 -6.47 6.56 3.51
N ASP A 25 -6.47 6.55 4.84
CA ASP A 25 -6.57 5.32 5.63
C ASP A 25 -7.91 4.62 5.36
N ASP A 26 -7.94 3.29 5.55
CA ASP A 26 -9.07 2.40 5.25
C ASP A 26 -9.39 2.23 3.75
N ASN A 27 -8.53 2.74 2.86
CA ASN A 27 -8.70 2.59 1.42
C ASN A 27 -7.45 2.05 0.76
N GLY A 28 -7.61 0.95 0.03
CA GLY A 28 -6.57 0.39 -0.83
C GLY A 28 -6.37 1.28 -2.07
N ILE A 29 -5.29 1.02 -2.82
CA ILE A 29 -5.05 1.79 -4.05
C ILE A 29 -6.17 1.59 -5.07
N SER A 30 -6.81 0.42 -5.09
CA SER A 30 -7.94 0.12 -5.96
C SER A 30 -9.21 0.93 -5.65
N ASP A 31 -9.35 1.40 -4.41
CA ASP A 31 -10.45 2.29 -4.02
C ASP A 31 -10.15 3.75 -4.36
N CYS A 32 -8.86 4.06 -4.55
CA CYS A 32 -8.36 5.40 -4.80
C CYS A 32 -8.27 5.71 -6.30
N ILE A 33 -7.82 4.77 -7.12
CA ILE A 33 -7.63 4.97 -8.56
C ILE A 33 -8.12 3.79 -9.39
N ASP A 34 -8.61 4.08 -10.60
CA ASP A 34 -9.09 3.08 -11.57
C ASP A 34 -7.97 2.68 -12.56
N ARG A 35 -7.18 3.67 -13.00
CA ARG A 35 -6.07 3.49 -13.93
C ARG A 35 -5.00 4.55 -13.76
N LEU A 36 -3.78 4.18 -14.11
CA LEU A 36 -2.60 5.03 -14.15
C LEU A 36 -1.86 4.84 -15.48
N GLU A 37 -1.43 5.95 -16.09
CA GLU A 37 -0.69 5.97 -17.35
C GLU A 37 0.45 6.99 -17.27
N LEU A 38 1.67 6.58 -17.62
CA LEU A 38 2.81 7.49 -17.78
C LEU A 38 3.00 7.79 -19.27
N SER A 39 2.73 9.03 -19.66
CA SER A 39 2.84 9.51 -21.03
C SER A 39 4.15 10.27 -21.24
N ILE A 40 4.95 9.85 -22.22
CA ILE A 40 6.19 10.51 -22.61
C ILE A 40 6.06 11.05 -24.04
N ASN A 41 6.47 12.31 -24.23
CA ASN A 41 6.43 13.05 -25.49
C ASN A 41 5.05 13.03 -26.16
N ASN A 42 4.00 13.30 -25.37
CA ASN A 42 2.60 13.31 -25.80
C ASN A 42 2.14 11.96 -26.37
N ASP A 43 2.28 10.90 -25.57
CA ASP A 43 1.87 9.53 -25.88
C ASP A 43 2.67 8.84 -27.01
N ALA A 44 3.79 9.43 -27.45
CA ALA A 44 4.72 8.76 -28.36
C ALA A 44 5.34 7.50 -27.73
N TRP A 45 5.51 7.51 -26.40
CA TRP A 45 5.88 6.33 -25.62
C TRP A 45 5.12 6.30 -24.30
N VAL A 46 4.60 5.13 -23.94
CA VAL A 46 3.80 4.90 -22.73
C VAL A 46 4.35 3.67 -22.00
N PRO A 47 5.38 3.84 -21.14
CA PRO A 47 6.01 2.71 -20.44
C PRO A 47 5.09 2.05 -19.40
N TYR A 48 4.19 2.81 -18.79
CA TYR A 48 3.21 2.28 -17.84
C TYR A 48 1.81 2.65 -18.28
N LYS A 49 0.96 1.63 -18.35
CA LYS A 49 -0.48 1.75 -18.52
C LYS A 49 -1.11 0.61 -17.73
N LEU A 50 -1.43 0.90 -16.48
CA LEU A 50 -1.83 -0.09 -15.49
C LEU A 50 -3.22 0.24 -14.94
N TYR A 51 -4.07 -0.77 -14.84
CA TYR A 51 -5.34 -0.68 -14.14
C TYR A 51 -5.16 -1.04 -12.66
N ALA A 52 -6.10 -0.61 -11.81
CA ALA A 52 -6.10 -0.84 -10.37
C ALA A 52 -5.72 -2.28 -9.98
N ASP A 53 -6.37 -3.26 -10.62
CA ASP A 53 -6.14 -4.70 -10.35
C ASP A 53 -4.77 -5.22 -10.78
N GLU A 54 -4.09 -4.53 -11.69
CA GLU A 54 -2.75 -4.91 -12.15
C GLU A 54 -1.66 -4.33 -11.25
N LEU A 55 -1.94 -3.20 -10.59
CA LEU A 55 -0.98 -2.53 -9.72
C LEU A 55 -0.49 -3.45 -8.60
N LYS A 56 -1.37 -4.26 -8.01
CA LYS A 56 -1.00 -5.22 -6.96
C LYS A 56 0.01 -6.25 -7.42
N TYR A 57 -0.23 -6.88 -8.56
CA TYR A 57 0.68 -7.90 -9.10
C TYR A 57 2.00 -7.27 -9.53
N PHE A 58 1.93 -6.08 -10.13
CA PHE A 58 3.11 -5.30 -10.50
C PHE A 58 3.98 -4.95 -9.28
N GLN A 59 3.38 -4.46 -8.19
CA GLN A 59 4.12 -4.16 -6.96
C GLN A 59 4.74 -5.42 -6.35
N ARG A 60 3.99 -6.53 -6.30
CA ARG A 60 4.48 -7.79 -5.77
C ARG A 60 5.66 -8.34 -6.57
N GLU A 61 5.63 -8.23 -7.90
CA GLU A 61 6.71 -8.71 -8.77
C GLU A 61 7.99 -7.88 -8.61
N TRP A 62 7.87 -6.56 -8.55
CA TRP A 62 9.03 -5.65 -8.45
C TRP A 62 9.63 -5.53 -7.06
N PHE A 63 8.79 -5.47 -6.02
CA PHE A 63 9.22 -5.17 -4.66
C PHE A 63 9.08 -6.35 -3.69
N GLY A 64 8.42 -7.43 -4.10
CA GLY A 64 8.22 -8.61 -3.28
C GLY A 64 7.20 -8.42 -2.15
N ILE A 65 7.11 -9.43 -1.31
CA ILE A 65 6.27 -9.42 -0.11
C ILE A 65 7.07 -8.86 1.05
N VAL A 66 6.49 -7.89 1.75
CA VAL A 66 7.00 -7.33 3.00
C VAL A 66 6.31 -7.96 4.19
N ARG A 67 7.00 -7.96 5.33
CA ARG A 67 6.49 -8.49 6.59
C ARG A 67 6.55 -7.42 7.66
N GLN A 68 5.45 -7.28 8.39
CA GLN A 68 5.34 -6.39 9.54
C GLN A 68 4.95 -7.21 10.76
N GLN A 69 5.61 -6.97 11.89
CA GLN A 69 5.14 -7.40 13.20
C GLN A 69 4.81 -6.17 14.04
N LYS A 70 3.62 -6.15 14.63
CA LYS A 70 3.13 -5.07 15.49
C LYS A 70 2.58 -5.64 16.78
N THR A 71 2.99 -5.07 17.90
CA THR A 71 2.32 -5.30 19.18
C THR A 71 1.20 -4.27 19.31
N VAL A 72 -0.02 -4.73 19.50
CA VAL A 72 -1.22 -3.90 19.64
C VAL A 72 -1.87 -4.16 20.98
N LEU A 73 -2.44 -3.11 21.57
CA LEU A 73 -3.21 -3.21 22.80
C LEU A 73 -4.68 -3.07 22.42
N ARG A 74 -5.44 -4.17 22.41
CA ARG A 74 -6.79 -4.23 21.86
C ARG A 74 -7.70 -5.14 22.68
N ALA A 75 -8.97 -4.76 22.76
CA ALA A 75 -10.06 -5.59 23.28
C ALA A 75 -10.74 -6.31 22.10
N ASP A 76 -11.80 -7.05 22.40
CA ASP A 76 -12.71 -7.61 21.39
C ASP A 76 -13.35 -6.53 20.50
N ASP A 77 -13.75 -6.90 19.28
CA ASP A 77 -14.39 -6.05 18.26
C ASP A 77 -13.59 -4.76 17.97
N ALA A 78 -12.28 -4.83 18.10
CA ALA A 78 -11.40 -3.70 17.89
C ALA A 78 -10.63 -3.85 16.57
N SER A 79 -10.47 -2.74 15.87
CA SER A 79 -9.63 -2.68 14.67
C SER A 79 -8.33 -1.91 14.92
N PHE A 80 -7.35 -2.13 14.05
CA PHE A 80 -6.15 -1.31 13.96
C PHE A 80 -5.59 -1.31 12.55
N HIS A 81 -4.80 -0.28 12.25
CA HIS A 81 -4.09 -0.20 10.98
C HIS A 81 -2.72 -0.90 11.06
N THR A 82 -2.40 -1.61 9.99
CA THR A 82 -1.07 -2.08 9.63
C THR A 82 -0.39 -1.03 8.73
N ASP A 83 0.91 -1.20 8.48
CA ASP A 83 1.62 -0.35 7.51
C ASP A 83 1.55 -0.96 6.09
N ILE A 84 0.89 -2.11 5.92
CA ILE A 84 0.76 -2.85 4.67
C ILE A 84 -0.67 -2.67 4.16
N PHE A 85 -0.85 -1.98 3.03
CA PHE A 85 -2.18 -1.62 2.52
C PHE A 85 -2.86 -2.74 1.73
N GLU A 86 -2.10 -3.73 1.29
CA GLU A 86 -2.61 -4.93 0.62
C GLU A 86 -2.05 -6.18 1.33
N PRO A 87 -2.58 -6.52 2.51
CA PRO A 87 -2.20 -7.73 3.25
C PRO A 87 -2.72 -8.99 2.54
N GLU A 88 -1.83 -9.96 2.31
CA GLU A 88 -2.19 -11.30 1.81
C GLU A 88 -2.41 -12.29 2.96
N GLU A 89 -1.63 -12.16 4.04
CA GLU A 89 -1.72 -13.03 5.20
C GLU A 89 -1.62 -12.20 6.49
N VAL A 90 -2.54 -12.45 7.43
CA VAL A 90 -2.52 -11.82 8.74
C VAL A 90 -2.74 -12.88 9.80
N THR A 91 -1.87 -12.89 10.80
CA THR A 91 -2.00 -13.74 11.99
C THR A 91 -1.98 -12.86 13.23
N ILE A 92 -2.78 -13.24 14.22
CA ILE A 92 -2.76 -12.59 15.52
C ILE A 92 -2.69 -13.63 16.64
N ARG A 93 -1.98 -13.27 17.70
CA ARG A 93 -1.96 -14.03 18.95
C ARG A 93 -1.99 -13.06 20.13
N THR A 94 -2.63 -13.49 21.20
CA THR A 94 -2.56 -12.84 22.50
C THR A 94 -1.29 -13.28 23.24
N THR A 95 -0.78 -12.44 24.14
CA THR A 95 0.30 -12.81 25.07
C THR A 95 -0.20 -13.38 26.39
N GLU A 96 -1.51 -13.31 26.64
CA GLU A 96 -2.15 -13.89 27.82
C GLU A 96 -2.38 -15.40 27.60
N ASP A 97 -2.08 -16.22 28.61
CA ASP A 97 -2.15 -17.68 28.48
C ASP A 97 -3.59 -18.22 28.39
N ASP A 98 -4.55 -17.48 28.94
CA ASP A 98 -5.96 -17.83 29.06
C ASP A 98 -6.85 -17.07 28.07
N HIS A 99 -6.28 -16.58 26.96
CA HIS A 99 -7.01 -15.92 25.89
C HIS A 99 -6.77 -16.56 24.54
N ILE A 100 -7.71 -16.36 23.62
CA ILE A 100 -7.53 -16.65 22.19
C ILE A 100 -7.82 -15.38 21.40
N ALA A 101 -6.92 -15.03 20.48
CA ALA A 101 -7.12 -13.95 19.53
C ALA A 101 -7.36 -14.53 18.13
N THR A 102 -8.30 -13.95 17.39
CA THR A 102 -8.63 -14.35 16.01
C THR A 102 -8.72 -13.13 15.11
N VAL A 103 -8.33 -13.29 13.84
CA VAL A 103 -8.60 -12.28 12.81
C VAL A 103 -10.03 -12.48 12.34
N GLU A 104 -10.86 -11.45 12.42
CA GLU A 104 -12.27 -11.48 12.02
C GLU A 104 -12.53 -10.80 10.68
N GLY A 105 -11.68 -9.84 10.32
CA GLY A 105 -11.78 -9.11 9.07
C GLY A 105 -10.48 -8.44 8.69
N ILE A 106 -10.28 -8.31 7.39
CA ILE A 106 -9.16 -7.59 6.78
C ILE A 106 -9.77 -6.72 5.68
N ASP A 107 -9.51 -5.42 5.75
CA ASP A 107 -9.94 -4.45 4.75
C ASP A 107 -8.78 -3.47 4.49
N SER A 108 -8.13 -3.62 3.34
CA SER A 108 -6.95 -2.83 2.98
C SER A 108 -5.90 -2.83 4.11
N ASN A 109 -5.56 -1.66 4.68
CA ASN A 109 -4.60 -1.56 5.79
C ASN A 109 -5.20 -1.86 7.18
N LYS A 110 -6.46 -2.27 7.29
CA LYS A 110 -7.17 -2.44 8.56
C LYS A 110 -7.44 -3.91 8.87
N VAL A 111 -7.16 -4.27 10.11
CA VAL A 111 -7.39 -5.61 10.66
C VAL A 111 -8.35 -5.50 11.83
N SER A 112 -9.44 -6.26 11.77
CA SER A 112 -10.42 -6.44 12.86
C SER A 112 -10.18 -7.76 13.57
N ILE A 113 -10.27 -7.74 14.90
CA ILE A 113 -9.93 -8.89 15.73
C ILE A 113 -11.04 -9.23 16.71
N GLY A 114 -11.17 -10.53 16.96
CA GLY A 114 -11.92 -11.09 18.08
C GLY A 114 -10.95 -11.49 19.19
N LEU A 115 -11.33 -11.23 20.44
CA LEU A 115 -10.54 -11.61 21.60
C LEU A 115 -11.42 -12.29 22.65
N TYR A 116 -11.13 -13.57 22.89
CA TYR A 116 -11.86 -14.41 23.82
C TYR A 116 -11.09 -14.59 25.12
N ASP A 117 -11.78 -14.41 26.24
CA ASP A 117 -11.35 -14.74 27.61
C ASP A 117 -11.81 -16.16 27.95
N LEU A 118 -10.86 -17.02 28.32
CA LEU A 118 -11.04 -18.41 28.70
C LEU A 118 -10.67 -18.68 30.16
N THR A 119 -10.53 -17.64 30.99
CA THR A 119 -10.26 -17.75 32.43
C THR A 119 -11.23 -18.71 33.14
N THR A 120 -12.47 -18.79 32.64
CA THR A 120 -13.49 -19.76 33.08
C THR A 120 -13.81 -20.74 31.94
N PRO A 121 -13.16 -21.93 31.89
CA PRO A 121 -13.18 -22.84 30.73
C PRO A 121 -14.56 -23.35 30.26
N GLY A 122 -15.63 -23.16 31.04
CA GLY A 122 -17.01 -23.53 30.67
C GLY A 122 -17.85 -22.38 30.12
N THR A 123 -17.36 -21.15 30.18
CA THR A 123 -18.09 -19.95 29.76
C THR A 123 -17.14 -18.96 29.07
N PRO A 124 -16.63 -19.27 27.86
CA PRO A 124 -15.87 -18.30 27.07
C PRO A 124 -16.64 -16.99 26.94
N ALA A 125 -15.96 -15.87 27.15
CA ALA A 125 -16.55 -14.55 27.04
C ALA A 125 -15.70 -13.65 26.13
N PHE A 126 -16.31 -12.63 25.57
CA PHE A 126 -15.58 -11.60 24.85
C PHE A 126 -14.79 -10.73 25.83
N GLN A 127 -13.52 -10.49 25.51
CA GLN A 127 -12.64 -9.71 26.35
C GLN A 127 -12.95 -8.22 26.19
N THR A 128 -13.49 -7.60 27.24
CA THR A 128 -13.89 -6.19 27.25
C THR A 128 -12.77 -5.19 27.56
N SER A 129 -11.61 -5.67 28.01
CA SER A 129 -10.46 -4.83 28.39
C SER A 129 -9.31 -5.11 27.45
N ALA A 130 -8.55 -4.07 27.09
CA ALA A 130 -7.50 -4.24 26.11
C ALA A 130 -6.35 -5.11 26.63
N LYS A 131 -5.98 -6.13 25.85
CA LYS A 131 -4.84 -7.01 26.11
C LYS A 131 -3.78 -6.86 25.03
N SER A 132 -2.56 -7.25 25.37
CA SER A 132 -1.44 -7.22 24.44
C SER A 132 -1.57 -8.37 23.45
N CYS A 133 -1.64 -8.01 22.16
CA CYS A 133 -1.66 -8.96 21.05
C CYS A 133 -0.50 -8.68 20.11
N VAL A 134 0.10 -9.73 19.57
CA VAL A 134 1.13 -9.66 18.53
C VAL A 134 0.48 -10.02 17.21
N CYS A 135 0.42 -9.05 16.31
CA CYS A 135 -0.05 -9.22 14.93
C CYS A 135 1.16 -9.34 14.00
N ASN A 136 1.13 -10.31 13.10
CA ASN A 136 2.03 -10.38 11.95
C ASN A 136 1.19 -10.20 10.68
N ALA A 137 1.59 -9.29 9.82
CA ALA A 137 0.99 -9.09 8.51
C ALA A 137 2.06 -9.28 7.43
N GLU A 138 1.72 -10.01 6.37
CA GLU A 138 2.50 -10.17 5.16
C GLU A 138 1.69 -9.63 3.98
N GLY A 139 2.32 -8.88 3.08
CA GLY A 139 1.66 -8.30 1.91
C GLY A 139 2.56 -7.35 1.15
N TYR A 140 1.97 -6.36 0.48
CA TYR A 140 2.69 -5.37 -0.33
C TYR A 140 2.08 -3.97 -0.19
N MET A 141 2.62 -2.98 -0.93
CA MET A 141 2.23 -1.56 -0.86
C MET A 141 2.37 -0.98 0.55
N VAL A 142 3.62 -0.89 1.02
CA VAL A 142 3.94 -0.24 2.30
C VAL A 142 3.46 1.20 2.26
N SER A 143 2.69 1.62 3.27
CA SER A 143 2.17 2.98 3.41
C SER A 143 1.36 3.47 2.20
N GLY A 144 0.67 2.56 1.51
CA GLY A 144 -0.17 2.89 0.35
C GLY A 144 0.63 3.34 -0.89
N LEU A 145 1.92 3.01 -0.95
CA LEU A 145 2.79 3.39 -2.06
C LEU A 145 2.74 2.39 -3.20
N VAL A 146 2.59 2.92 -4.41
CA VAL A 146 2.74 2.19 -5.68
C VAL A 146 3.92 2.77 -6.43
N GLY A 147 5.03 2.03 -6.45
CA GLY A 147 6.27 2.41 -7.15
C GLY A 147 6.26 1.99 -8.62
N LEU A 148 6.80 2.82 -9.49
CA LEU A 148 6.97 2.63 -10.94
C LEU A 148 8.48 2.79 -11.24
N PRO A 149 9.24 1.69 -11.18
CA PRO A 149 10.70 1.69 -11.27
C PRO A 149 11.19 1.75 -12.72
N PHE A 150 12.12 2.64 -13.03
CA PHE A 150 12.70 2.80 -14.37
C PHE A 150 14.04 2.07 -14.48
N GLY A 151 14.10 1.03 -15.31
CA GLY A 151 15.31 0.22 -15.49
C GLY A 151 15.70 -0.54 -14.21
N ASP A 152 16.98 -0.92 -14.11
CA ASP A 152 17.54 -1.43 -12.86
C ASP A 152 17.69 -0.30 -11.83
N LEU A 153 17.00 -0.45 -10.69
CA LEU A 153 17.06 0.51 -9.58
C LEU A 153 18.47 0.71 -9.01
N ASN A 154 19.43 -0.17 -9.28
CA ASN A 154 20.80 -0.08 -8.81
C ASN A 154 21.78 0.42 -9.89
N ASP A 155 21.33 0.60 -11.14
CA ASP A 155 22.15 1.06 -12.26
C ASP A 155 21.63 2.42 -12.80
N PRO A 156 22.29 3.55 -12.47
CA PRO A 156 21.89 4.87 -12.94
C PRO A 156 21.88 5.04 -14.47
N ASP A 157 22.65 4.23 -15.20
CA ASP A 157 22.73 4.34 -16.66
C ASP A 157 21.47 3.79 -17.36
N ASP A 158 20.73 2.91 -16.69
CA ASP A 158 19.47 2.31 -17.18
C ASP A 158 18.23 3.14 -16.81
N TRP A 159 18.40 4.18 -15.98
CA TRP A 159 17.28 5.02 -15.55
C TRP A 159 16.73 5.89 -16.68
N LEU A 160 15.47 6.28 -16.54
CA LEU A 160 14.80 7.11 -17.54
C LEU A 160 15.48 8.49 -17.61
N GLN A 161 16.09 8.76 -18.76
CA GLN A 161 16.76 10.04 -19.06
C GLN A 161 15.72 11.14 -19.35
N ALA A 162 15.05 11.60 -18.30
CA ALA A 162 13.92 12.54 -18.36
C ALA A 162 14.29 13.90 -19.00
N GLN A 163 15.53 14.35 -18.79
CA GLN A 163 16.08 15.58 -19.35
C GLN A 163 16.20 15.58 -20.88
N LYS A 164 16.12 14.40 -21.50
CA LYS A 164 16.12 14.24 -22.96
C LYS A 164 14.72 14.21 -23.56
N GLN A 165 13.67 14.23 -22.73
CA GLN A 165 12.27 14.16 -23.17
C GLN A 165 11.65 15.55 -23.25
N ASP A 166 10.72 15.74 -24.17
CA ASP A 166 9.98 17.00 -24.36
C ASP A 166 8.83 17.16 -23.36
N SER A 167 8.23 16.05 -22.93
CA SER A 167 7.07 16.05 -22.04
C SER A 167 7.00 14.73 -21.28
N ILE A 168 6.73 14.78 -19.98
CA ILE A 168 6.45 13.59 -19.16
C ILE A 168 5.25 13.92 -18.28
N LYS A 169 4.18 13.15 -18.44
CA LYS A 169 2.89 13.36 -17.77
C LYS A 169 2.40 12.09 -17.12
N LEU A 170 2.17 12.14 -15.81
CA LEU A 170 1.43 11.10 -15.11
C LEU A 170 -0.07 11.40 -15.22
N LYS A 171 -0.81 10.51 -15.86
CA LYS A 171 -2.26 10.59 -16.00
C LYS A 171 -2.89 9.50 -15.14
N PHE A 172 -3.93 9.82 -14.40
CA PHE A 172 -4.68 8.82 -13.65
C PHE A 172 -6.14 9.19 -13.52
N LYS A 173 -6.98 8.17 -13.38
CA LYS A 173 -8.40 8.34 -13.12
C LYS A 173 -8.66 8.04 -11.65
N ALA A 174 -8.90 9.10 -10.89
CA ALA A 174 -9.21 9.02 -9.48
C ALA A 174 -10.67 8.59 -9.26
N LEU A 175 -10.88 7.82 -8.21
CA LEU A 175 -12.19 7.44 -7.68
C LEU A 175 -12.61 8.39 -6.56
N ALA A 176 -13.76 8.13 -5.95
CA ALA A 176 -14.36 9.03 -4.95
C ALA A 176 -13.49 9.22 -3.69
N ALA A 177 -12.64 8.25 -3.37
CA ALA A 177 -11.78 8.25 -2.19
C ALA A 177 -10.32 8.61 -2.52
N PHE A 178 -10.05 9.41 -3.57
CA PHE A 178 -8.67 9.78 -3.89
C PHE A 178 -8.20 10.99 -3.08
N ALA A 179 -7.24 10.75 -2.19
CA ALA A 179 -6.26 11.74 -1.75
C ALA A 179 -4.88 11.10 -1.81
N GLY A 180 -3.92 11.77 -2.43
CA GLY A 180 -2.63 11.16 -2.70
C GLY A 180 -1.55 12.12 -3.10
N ASP A 181 -0.31 11.65 -3.00
CA ASP A 181 0.89 12.36 -3.41
C ASP A 181 1.58 11.65 -4.58
N VAL A 182 2.18 12.44 -5.46
CA VAL A 182 3.08 11.96 -6.51
C VAL A 182 4.51 12.23 -6.06
N ILE A 183 5.27 11.17 -5.85
CA ILE A 183 6.63 11.23 -5.33
C ILE A 183 7.58 10.81 -6.44
N LEU A 184 8.60 11.62 -6.71
CA LEU A 184 9.58 11.33 -7.74
C LEU A 184 10.99 11.28 -7.14
N GLN A 185 11.72 10.21 -7.41
CA GLN A 185 13.13 10.08 -7.06
C GLN A 185 14.02 10.42 -8.25
N GLN A 186 14.76 11.51 -8.11
CA GLN A 186 15.78 11.98 -9.04
C GLN A 186 17.16 11.89 -8.41
N LEU A 187 18.18 11.55 -9.20
CA LEU A 187 19.57 11.63 -8.75
C LEU A 187 20.24 12.86 -9.36
N ARG A 188 20.78 13.69 -8.46
CA ARG A 188 21.65 14.81 -8.82
C ARG A 188 23.10 14.34 -8.68
N SER A 189 23.81 14.28 -9.80
CA SER A 189 25.27 14.06 -9.80
C SER A 189 26.04 15.32 -9.41
#